data_AF-H2KS97-F1
#
_entry.id   AF-H2KS97-F1
#
_cell.length_a   1.000
_cell.length_b   1.000
_cell.length_c   1.000
_cell.angle_alpha   90.00
_cell.angle_beta   90.00
_cell.angle_gamma   90.00
#
_symmetry.space_group_name_H-M   'P 1'
#
loop_
_entity.id
_entity.type
_entity.pdbx_description
1 polymer ?
#
loop_
_entity_poly.entity_id
_entity_poly.type
_entity_poly.pdbx_seq_one_letter_code
_entity_poly.pdbx_strand_id
1 'polypeptide(L)'
;MTICSKIKALTARENGMIKKCYDEVIQSVLVSDELRKFFLDEEHHAYSEVSTAQRAEFLFRLLAHVCIGGEVCQSEENIDVYIDFTRKLYRDLLSVQKNPDTKELQIVSLVYKVELE
;
A
#
# COMPACT_ATOMS: atom_id res chain seq x y z
N MET A 1 3.56 -14.13 6.53
CA MET A 1 2.76 -13.54 5.45
C MET A 1 3.29 -12.14 5.18
N THR A 2 3.47 -11.75 3.91
CA THR A 2 3.85 -10.36 3.58
C THR A 2 2.68 -9.42 3.89
N ILE A 3 2.95 -8.13 4.12
CA ILE A 3 1.91 -7.12 4.39
C ILE A 3 0.87 -7.06 3.25
N CYS A 4 1.32 -7.16 1.99
CA CYS A 4 0.44 -7.20 0.81
C CYS A 4 -0.52 -8.41 0.84
N SER A 5 -0.03 -9.60 1.21
CA SER A 5 -0.88 -10.80 1.32
C SER A 5 -1.95 -10.63 2.41
N LYS A 6 -1.61 -9.97 3.51
CA LYS A 6 -2.56 -9.68 4.60
C LYS A 6 -3.65 -8.71 4.13
N ILE A 7 -3.27 -7.61 3.48
CA ILE A 7 -4.23 -6.63 2.92
C ILE A 7 -5.15 -7.29 1.89
N LYS A 8 -4.61 -8.16 1.02
CA LYS A 8 -5.42 -8.96 0.07
C LYS A 8 -6.46 -9.80 0.78
N ALA A 9 -6.09 -10.53 1.84
CA ALA A 9 -7.03 -11.37 2.58
C ALA A 9 -8.16 -10.56 3.24
N LEU A 10 -7.86 -9.33 3.68
CA LEU A 10 -8.84 -8.44 4.31
C LEU A 10 -9.81 -7.85 3.28
N THR A 11 -9.30 -7.37 2.15
CA THR A 11 -10.03 -6.45 1.23
C THR A 11 -10.51 -7.10 -0.08
N ALA A 12 -9.99 -8.28 -0.44
CA ALA A 12 -10.30 -8.95 -1.70
C ALA A 12 -10.80 -10.39 -1.50
N ARG A 13 -11.36 -10.95 -2.56
CA ARG A 13 -11.71 -12.37 -2.67
C ARG A 13 -10.46 -13.20 -2.96
N GLU A 14 -10.55 -14.53 -2.87
CA GLU A 14 -9.43 -15.44 -3.14
C GLU A 14 -8.81 -15.24 -4.53
N ASN A 15 -9.65 -14.92 -5.53
CA ASN A 15 -9.24 -14.64 -6.91
C ASN A 15 -8.64 -13.23 -7.14
N GLY A 16 -8.45 -12.43 -6.08
CA GLY A 16 -7.90 -11.08 -6.16
C GLY A 16 -8.91 -9.97 -6.45
N MET A 17 -10.17 -10.30 -6.78
CA MET A 17 -11.21 -9.29 -6.98
C MET A 17 -11.46 -8.51 -5.69
N ILE A 18 -11.30 -7.19 -5.74
CA ILE A 18 -11.52 -6.30 -4.60
C ILE A 18 -13.02 -6.31 -4.27
N LYS A 19 -13.34 -6.46 -2.98
CA LYS A 19 -14.72 -6.43 -2.51
C LYS A 19 -15.26 -5.00 -2.68
N LYS A 20 -16.42 -4.85 -3.32
CA LYS A 20 -17.10 -3.55 -3.46
C LYS A 20 -17.80 -3.19 -2.14
N CYS A 21 -17.95 -1.90 -1.87
CA CYS A 21 -18.73 -1.36 -0.76
C CYS A 21 -19.72 -0.31 -1.28
N TYR A 22 -20.54 0.26 -0.39
CA TYR A 22 -21.36 1.42 -0.76
C TYR A 22 -20.48 2.62 -1.06
N ASP A 23 -20.91 3.43 -2.02
CA ASP A 23 -20.23 4.67 -2.38
C ASP A 23 -20.22 5.64 -1.20
N GLU A 24 -19.03 6.09 -0.84
CA GLU A 24 -18.78 7.03 0.24
C GLU A 24 -17.67 7.99 -0.17
N VAL A 25 -17.78 9.27 0.21
CA VAL A 25 -16.72 10.25 -0.05
C VAL A 25 -15.88 10.39 1.21
N ILE A 26 -14.64 9.90 1.17
CA ILE A 26 -13.69 9.94 2.29
C ILE A 26 -12.46 10.74 1.84
N GLN A 27 -12.10 11.79 2.58
CA GLN A 27 -10.95 12.66 2.26
C GLN A 27 -10.98 13.19 0.80
N SER A 28 -12.16 13.57 0.30
CA SER A 28 -12.39 14.02 -1.09
C SER A 28 -12.19 12.95 -2.17
N VAL A 29 -12.06 11.68 -1.80
CA VAL A 29 -11.99 10.54 -2.72
C VAL A 29 -13.32 9.81 -2.71
N LEU A 30 -13.88 9.52 -3.89
CA LEU A 30 -15.03 8.62 -4.02
C LEU A 30 -14.55 7.17 -3.81
N VAL A 31 -14.98 6.56 -2.72
CA VAL A 31 -14.65 5.20 -2.32
C VAL A 31 -15.82 4.28 -2.63
N SER A 32 -15.58 3.26 -3.46
CA SER A 32 -16.58 2.26 -3.89
C SER A 32 -16.11 0.82 -3.63
N ASP A 33 -15.02 0.66 -2.88
CA ASP A 33 -14.40 -0.63 -2.60
C ASP A 33 -13.69 -0.69 -1.23
N GLU A 34 -13.60 -1.91 -0.70
CA GLU A 34 -13.04 -2.21 0.62
C GLU A 34 -11.53 -1.91 0.70
N LEU A 35 -10.81 -1.88 -0.43
CA LEU A 35 -9.37 -1.63 -0.43
C LEU A 35 -9.08 -0.15 -0.19
N ARG A 36 -9.75 0.74 -0.92
CA ARG A 36 -9.67 2.19 -0.69
C ARG A 36 -10.24 2.57 0.67
N LYS A 37 -11.35 1.95 1.06
CA LYS A 37 -11.93 2.16 2.39
C LYS A 37 -10.93 1.78 3.49
N PHE A 38 -10.30 0.61 3.38
CA PHE A 38 -9.25 0.18 4.31
C PHE A 38 -8.09 1.18 4.47
N PHE A 39 -7.69 1.89 3.41
CA PHE A 39 -6.59 2.86 3.48
C PHE A 39 -7.00 4.26 3.92
N LEU A 40 -8.26 4.67 3.69
CA LEU A 40 -8.75 6.03 3.95
C LEU A 40 -9.55 6.17 5.25
N ASP A 41 -10.17 5.09 5.72
CA ASP A 41 -10.99 5.04 6.92
C ASP A 41 -10.24 4.34 8.06
N GLU A 42 -9.72 5.13 9.01
CA GLU A 42 -9.01 4.61 10.18
C GLU A 42 -9.91 3.89 11.18
N GLU A 43 -11.23 4.10 11.11
CA GLU A 43 -12.22 3.41 11.95
C GLU A 43 -12.66 2.09 11.31
N HIS A 44 -12.20 1.80 10.09
CA HIS A 44 -12.53 0.58 9.39
C HIS A 44 -12.10 -0.66 10.19
N HIS A 45 -13.00 -1.63 10.34
CA HIS A 45 -12.77 -2.83 11.14
C HIS A 45 -11.43 -3.54 10.81
N ALA A 46 -11.11 -3.64 9.51
CA ALA A 46 -9.90 -4.28 9.04
C ALA A 46 -8.62 -3.44 9.24
N TYR A 47 -8.73 -2.13 9.48
CA TYR A 47 -7.56 -1.26 9.69
C TYR A 47 -6.77 -1.74 10.92
N SER A 48 -7.47 -2.01 12.02
CA SER A 48 -6.89 -2.49 13.29
C SER A 48 -6.12 -3.81 13.18
N GLU A 49 -6.41 -4.63 12.17
CA GLU A 49 -5.70 -5.88 11.90
C GLU A 49 -4.24 -5.63 11.49
N VAL A 50 -3.90 -4.47 10.92
CA VAL A 50 -2.52 -4.11 10.57
C VAL A 50 -1.89 -3.28 11.68
N SER A 51 -0.78 -3.74 12.26
CA SER A 51 -0.15 -3.05 13.39
C SER A 51 0.51 -1.73 13.00
N THR A 52 0.73 -0.83 13.96
CA THR A 52 1.42 0.45 13.73
C THR A 52 2.79 0.28 13.08
N ALA A 53 3.54 -0.75 13.47
CA ALA A 53 4.84 -1.07 12.86
C ALA A 53 4.71 -1.46 11.38
N GLN A 54 3.68 -2.25 11.04
CA GLN A 54 3.40 -2.63 9.65
C GLN A 54 2.96 -1.44 8.81
N ARG A 55 2.14 -0.53 9.37
CA ARG A 55 1.74 0.71 8.69
C ARG A 55 2.91 1.68 8.49
N ALA A 56 3.94 1.58 9.32
CA ALA A 56 5.17 2.36 9.19
C ALA A 56 6.11 1.82 8.08
N GLU A 57 5.91 0.58 7.61
CA GLU A 57 6.71 0.02 6.53
C GLU A 57 6.54 0.84 5.23
N PHE A 58 7.65 1.08 4.53
CA PHE A 58 7.60 1.81 3.25
C PHE A 58 6.71 1.11 2.22
N LEU A 59 6.74 -0.22 2.17
CA LEU A 59 5.91 -1.00 1.24
C LEU A 59 4.40 -0.81 1.49
N PHE A 60 3.98 -0.69 2.75
CA PHE A 60 2.58 -0.40 3.10
C PHE A 60 2.16 0.97 2.56
N ARG A 61 2.98 1.99 2.83
CA ARG A 61 2.70 3.38 2.38
C ARG A 61 2.70 3.50 0.87
N LEU A 62 3.64 2.83 0.20
CA LEU A 62 3.72 2.83 -1.25
C LEU A 62 2.47 2.17 -1.87
N LEU A 63 2.01 1.03 -1.32
CA LEU A 63 0.79 0.39 -1.78
C LEU A 63 -0.43 1.31 -1.59
N ALA A 64 -0.54 1.98 -0.43
CA ALA A 64 -1.61 2.95 -0.17
C ALA A 64 -1.63 4.06 -1.23
N HIS A 65 -0.49 4.66 -1.55
CA HIS A 65 -0.38 5.68 -2.59
C HIS A 65 -0.83 5.19 -3.97
N VAL A 66 -0.44 3.96 -4.35
CA VAL A 66 -0.83 3.38 -5.63
C VAL A 66 -2.35 3.08 -5.67
N CYS A 67 -2.92 2.53 -4.60
CA CYS A 67 -4.33 2.14 -4.56
C CYS A 67 -5.28 3.34 -4.46
N ILE A 68 -4.96 4.32 -3.61
CA ILE A 68 -5.72 5.58 -3.49
C ILE A 68 -5.59 6.36 -4.80
N GLY A 69 -4.37 6.43 -5.34
CA GLY A 69 -4.06 7.18 -6.55
C GLY A 69 -3.96 8.69 -6.30
N GLY A 70 -4.10 9.46 -7.38
CA GLY A 70 -4.18 10.92 -7.36
C GLY A 70 -5.39 11.39 -8.18
N GLU A 71 -5.34 12.63 -8.66
CA GLU A 71 -6.47 13.26 -9.39
C GLU A 71 -6.91 12.50 -10.65
N VAL A 72 -5.98 11.79 -11.30
CA VAL A 72 -6.27 10.95 -12.46
C VAL A 72 -6.49 9.53 -11.96
N CYS A 73 -7.73 9.22 -11.54
CA CYS A 73 -8.14 7.95 -10.94
C CYS A 73 -7.50 6.71 -11.61
N GLN A 74 -6.69 5.96 -10.85
CA GLN A 74 -6.06 4.70 -11.30
C GLN A 74 -6.80 3.50 -10.70
N SER A 75 -8.10 3.38 -11.00
CA SER A 75 -8.94 2.31 -10.43
C SER A 75 -8.76 0.98 -11.15
N GLU A 76 -8.32 -0.04 -10.41
CA GLU A 76 -8.27 -1.43 -10.82
C GLU A 76 -9.26 -2.24 -9.98
N GLU A 77 -9.77 -3.34 -10.54
CA GLU A 77 -10.71 -4.22 -9.83
C GLU A 77 -10.02 -5.40 -9.13
N ASN A 78 -8.77 -5.68 -9.50
CA ASN A 78 -8.00 -6.79 -8.97
C ASN A 78 -6.77 -6.27 -8.21
N ILE A 79 -6.69 -6.63 -6.92
CA ILE A 79 -5.60 -6.18 -6.05
C ILE A 79 -4.22 -6.70 -6.49
N ASP A 80 -4.17 -7.83 -7.20
CA ASP A 80 -2.91 -8.38 -7.67
C ASP A 80 -2.20 -7.45 -8.66
N VAL A 81 -2.96 -6.65 -9.43
CA VAL A 81 -2.41 -5.61 -10.32
C VAL A 81 -1.67 -4.54 -9.50
N TYR A 82 -2.28 -4.05 -8.42
CA TYR A 82 -1.66 -3.09 -7.52
C TYR A 82 -0.45 -3.65 -6.79
N ILE A 83 -0.53 -4.90 -6.31
CA ILE A 83 0.57 -5.56 -5.60
C ILE A 83 1.76 -5.75 -6.54
N ASP A 84 1.54 -6.24 -7.75
CA ASP A 84 2.61 -6.49 -8.72
C ASP A 84 3.27 -5.19 -9.17
N PHE A 85 2.49 -4.14 -9.43
CA PHE A 85 3.02 -2.82 -9.73
C PHE A 85 3.84 -2.25 -8.56
N THR A 86 3.27 -2.26 -7.36
CA THR A 86 3.93 -1.75 -6.14
C THR A 86 5.24 -2.48 -5.87
N ARG A 87 5.30 -3.79 -6.08
CA ARG A 87 6.54 -4.58 -5.90
C ARG A 87 7.62 -4.21 -6.91
N LYS A 88 7.25 -3.88 -8.15
CA LYS A 88 8.21 -3.38 -9.16
C LYS A 88 8.71 -2.00 -8.75
N LEU A 89 7.78 -1.07 -8.48
CA LEU A 89 8.10 0.28 -8.04
C LEU A 89 8.99 0.30 -6.78
N TYR A 90 8.68 -0.52 -5.78
CA TYR A 90 9.48 -0.65 -4.56
C TYR A 90 10.94 -1.03 -4.87
N ARG A 91 11.16 -1.97 -5.80
CA ARG A 91 12.51 -2.37 -6.20
C ARG A 91 13.22 -1.27 -7.00
N ASP A 92 12.49 -0.53 -7.82
CA ASP A 92 13.05 0.57 -8.61
C ASP A 92 13.46 1.77 -7.73
N LEU A 93 12.78 1.99 -6.59
CA LEU A 93 13.08 3.05 -5.64
C LEU A 93 14.22 2.70 -4.66
N LEU A 94 14.52 1.42 -4.49
CA LEU A 94 15.55 0.97 -3.55
C LEU A 94 16.91 0.76 -4.20
N SER A 95 17.94 1.30 -3.57
CA SER A 95 19.34 1.06 -3.88
C SER A 95 19.96 0.17 -2.81
N VAL A 96 20.53 -0.95 -3.25
CA VAL A 96 21.28 -1.88 -2.39
C VAL A 96 22.75 -1.83 -2.78
N GLN A 97 23.62 -1.67 -1.79
CA GLN A 97 25.07 -1.63 -2.01
C GLN A 97 25.76 -2.60 -1.06
N LYS A 98 26.92 -3.12 -1.49
CA LYS A 98 27.78 -3.93 -0.62
C LYS A 98 28.70 -3.00 0.17
N ASN A 99 28.62 -3.06 1.50
CA ASN A 99 29.51 -2.30 2.36
C ASN A 99 30.98 -2.70 2.08
N PRO A 100 31.88 -1.75 1.78
CA PRO A 100 33.25 -2.06 1.39
C PRO A 100 34.04 -2.74 2.52
N ASP A 101 33.72 -2.44 3.77
CA ASP A 101 34.43 -2.94 4.95
C ASP A 101 33.84 -4.27 5.44
N THR A 102 32.52 -4.30 5.69
CA THR A 102 31.86 -5.49 6.25
C THR A 102 31.54 -6.56 5.21
N LYS A 103 31.54 -6.20 3.92
CA LYS A 103 31.09 -7.04 2.79
C LYS A 103 29.61 -7.43 2.84
N GLU A 104 28.82 -6.86 3.73
CA GLU A 104 27.37 -7.11 3.83
C GLU A 104 26.58 -6.23 2.85
N LEU A 105 25.40 -6.71 2.45
CA LEU A 105 24.47 -5.90 1.65
C LEU A 105 23.67 -4.98 2.57
N GLN A 106 23.61 -3.70 2.22
CA GLN A 106 22.85 -2.69 2.94
C GLN A 106 21.97 -1.88 1.97
N ILE A 107 20.79 -1.50 2.44
CA ILE A 107 19.92 -0.56 1.74
C ILE A 107 20.45 0.85 2.04
N VAL A 108 20.74 1.62 0.99
CA VAL A 108 21.26 3.00 1.12
C VAL A 108 20.22 4.07 0.78
N SER A 109 19.05 3.66 0.27
CA SER A 109 17.94 4.58 0.02
C SER A 109 17.34 5.08 1.33
N LEU A 110 17.01 6.36 1.36
CA LEU A 110 16.29 7.01 2.44
C LEU A 110 14.89 7.41 1.95
N VAL A 111 13.88 7.22 2.78
CA VAL A 111 12.48 7.55 2.49
C VAL A 111 12.02 8.59 3.50
N TYR A 112 11.44 9.66 2.99
CA TYR A 112 10.98 10.79 3.80
C TYR A 112 9.48 10.98 3.62
N LYS A 113 8.79 11.31 4.72
CA LYS A 113 7.43 11.85 4.67
C LYS A 113 7.56 13.35 4.49
N VAL A 114 6.92 13.90 3.46
CA VAL A 114 6.83 15.34 3.25
C VAL A 114 5.44 15.78 3.72
N GLU A 115 5.40 16.78 4.59
CA GLU A 115 4.17 17.39 5.09
C GLU A 115 4.17 18.84 4.61
N LEU A 116 3.04 19.30 4.05
CA LEU A 116 2.84 20.69 3.69
C LEU A 116 2.26 21.42 4.92
N GLU A 117 2.81 22.59 5.22
CA GLU A 117 2.32 23.50 6.28
C GLU A 117 0.94 24.09 5.94
#